data_AF-A0A132B762-F1
#
_entry.id   AF-A0A132B762-F1
#
_cell.length_a   1.000
_cell.length_b   1.000
_cell.length_c   1.000
_cell.angle_alpha   90.00
_cell.angle_beta   90.00
_cell.angle_gamma   90.00
#
_symmetry.space_group_name_H-M   'P 1'
#
loop_
_entity.id
_entity.type
_entity.pdbx_description
1 polymer ?
#
loop_
_entity_poly.entity_id
_entity_poly.type
_entity_poly.pdbx_seq_one_letter_code
_entity_poly.pdbx_strand_id
1 'polypeptide(L)'
;MQYDSCVVNIKEWINSPEYMREFENARGKRLPDTGEWLLALPSYQSWKMFSYDSVSENKPLPADLSRSILFLTAKPGYGKTTLSSLIIEDLRATSPGGKGLILFYHFTSDDSMAATGSKAFRAILVQLVHENRIRKEIIDTS
;
A
#
# COMPACT_ATOMS: atom_id res chain seq x y z
N MET A 1 -9.07 -8.71 28.30
CA MET A 1 -7.72 -9.30 28.29
C MET A 1 -7.58 -10.61 27.48
N GLN A 2 -8.61 -11.08 26.74
CA GLN A 2 -8.55 -12.35 26.00
C GLN A 2 -8.35 -12.20 24.47
N TYR A 3 -8.46 -10.97 23.95
CA TYR A 3 -8.45 -10.69 22.51
C TYR A 3 -7.05 -10.55 21.89
N ASP A 4 -6.05 -10.09 22.64
CA ASP A 4 -4.68 -9.92 22.12
C ASP A 4 -4.01 -11.26 21.77
N SER A 5 -4.32 -12.33 22.50
CA SER A 5 -3.72 -13.66 22.27
C SER A 5 -4.17 -14.29 20.95
N CYS A 6 -5.39 -14.00 20.48
CA CYS A 6 -5.91 -14.50 19.20
C CYS A 6 -5.21 -13.80 18.01
N VAL A 7 -4.90 -12.51 18.14
CA VAL A 7 -4.24 -11.74 17.08
C VAL A 7 -2.77 -12.11 16.93
N VAL A 8 -2.08 -12.36 18.05
CA VAL A 8 -0.70 -12.91 18.02
C VAL A 8 -0.71 -14.25 17.30
N ASN A 9 -1.64 -15.16 17.64
CA ASN A 9 -1.80 -16.44 16.95
C ASN A 9 -2.10 -16.28 15.45
N ILE A 10 -2.94 -15.32 15.04
CA ILE A 10 -3.25 -15.07 13.63
C ILE A 10 -2.03 -14.50 12.89
N LYS A 11 -1.29 -13.57 13.47
CA LYS A 11 -0.07 -13.02 12.84
C LYS A 11 1.01 -14.08 12.69
N GLU A 12 1.21 -14.89 13.73
CA GLU A 12 2.15 -16.03 13.71
C GLU A 12 1.72 -17.08 12.68
N TRP A 13 0.42 -17.37 12.57
CA TRP A 13 -0.12 -18.27 11.56
C TRP A 13 0.03 -17.73 10.12
N ILE A 14 -0.21 -16.43 9.91
CA ILE A 14 -0.03 -15.81 8.57
C ILE A 14 1.45 -15.83 8.17
N ASN A 15 2.38 -15.74 9.13
CA ASN A 15 3.83 -15.77 8.90
C ASN A 15 4.23 -14.84 7.74
N SER A 16 3.91 -13.56 7.91
CA SER A 16 4.14 -12.53 6.89
C SER A 16 5.63 -12.22 6.79
N PRO A 17 6.17 -12.04 5.56
CA PRO A 17 7.48 -11.43 5.40
C PRO A 17 7.46 -9.97 5.90
N GLU A 18 8.65 -9.46 6.21
CA GLU A 18 8.88 -8.05 6.55
C GLU A 18 8.65 -7.16 5.32
N TYR A 19 7.47 -6.54 5.21
CA TYR A 19 7.11 -5.71 4.05
C TYR A 19 7.50 -4.23 4.22
N MET A 20 7.73 -3.77 5.45
CA MET A 20 8.04 -2.36 5.75
C MET A 20 9.49 -2.00 5.44
N ARG A 21 10.43 -2.95 5.51
CA ARG A 21 11.86 -2.69 5.40
C ARG A 21 12.23 -1.91 4.14
N GLU A 22 11.74 -2.35 2.98
CA GLU A 22 12.05 -1.69 1.71
C GLU A 22 11.40 -0.30 1.60
N PHE A 23 10.21 -0.13 2.16
CA PHE A 23 9.54 1.17 2.24
C PHE A 23 10.32 2.15 3.12
N GLU A 24 10.71 1.74 4.32
CA GLU A 24 11.45 2.58 5.27
C GLU A 24 12.84 2.93 4.76
N ASN A 25 13.53 1.97 4.15
CA ASN A 25 14.82 2.17 3.51
C ASN A 25 14.73 3.17 2.35
N ALA A 26 13.71 3.03 1.49
CA ALA A 26 13.49 3.94 0.37
C ALA A 26 13.11 5.34 0.83
N ARG A 27 12.28 5.44 1.87
CA ARG A 27 11.87 6.69 2.52
C ARG A 27 13.06 7.40 3.16
N GLY A 28 13.88 6.68 3.93
CA GLY A 28 15.05 7.25 4.63
C GLY A 28 16.17 7.71 3.69
N LYS A 29 16.29 7.09 2.51
CA LYS A 29 17.24 7.48 1.47
C LYS A 29 16.75 8.62 0.57
N ARG A 30 15.47 8.99 0.66
CA ARG A 30 14.89 10.03 -0.20
C ARG A 30 15.37 11.40 0.26
N LEU A 31 15.99 12.15 -0.66
CA LEU A 31 16.29 13.56 -0.43
C LEU A 31 14.98 14.38 -0.42
N PRO A 32 14.90 15.45 0.38
CA PRO A 32 13.79 16.39 0.33
C PRO A 32 13.49 16.83 -1.11
N ASP A 33 12.21 17.07 -1.41
CA ASP A 33 11.69 17.54 -2.71
C ASP A 33 11.93 16.59 -3.91
N THR A 34 12.58 15.44 -3.67
CA THR A 34 12.89 14.48 -4.73
C THR A 34 11.66 13.65 -5.07
N GLY A 35 11.25 13.73 -6.34
CA GLY A 35 10.14 12.96 -6.88
C GLY A 35 8.80 13.70 -6.84
N GLU A 36 8.70 14.90 -6.26
CA GLU A 36 7.44 15.66 -6.19
C GLU A 36 6.85 15.96 -7.56
N TRP A 37 7.70 16.11 -8.58
CA TRP A 37 7.28 16.25 -9.98
C TRP A 37 6.33 15.12 -10.42
N LEU A 38 6.47 13.92 -9.87
CA LEU A 38 5.60 12.77 -10.15
C LEU A 38 4.18 13.02 -9.65
N LEU A 39 4.05 13.63 -8.47
CA LEU A 39 2.74 13.93 -7.87
C LEU A 39 2.02 15.02 -8.67
N ALA A 40 2.77 15.92 -9.32
CA ALA A 40 2.21 16.95 -10.19
C ALA A 40 1.79 16.44 -11.58
N LEU A 41 2.15 15.21 -11.96
CA LEU A 41 1.83 14.71 -13.30
C LEU A 41 0.32 14.53 -13.51
N PRO A 42 -0.24 15.01 -14.63
CA PRO A 42 -1.66 14.81 -14.94
C PRO A 42 -2.07 13.33 -14.98
N SER A 43 -1.18 12.46 -15.48
CA SER A 43 -1.41 11.00 -15.52
C SER A 43 -1.51 10.40 -14.11
N TYR A 44 -0.68 10.85 -13.19
CA TYR A 44 -0.72 10.42 -11.79
C TYR A 44 -2.02 10.87 -11.12
N GLN A 45 -2.37 12.15 -11.25
CA GLN A 45 -3.60 12.70 -10.68
C GLN A 45 -4.86 12.02 -11.24
N SER A 46 -4.88 11.75 -12.53
CA SER A 46 -5.99 11.03 -13.19
C SER A 46 -6.14 9.60 -12.69
N TRP A 47 -5.01 8.87 -12.58
CA TRP A 47 -4.98 7.52 -12.00
C TRP A 47 -5.46 7.51 -10.54
N LYS A 48 -4.95 8.45 -9.75
CA LYS A 48 -5.29 8.60 -8.33
C LYS A 48 -6.77 8.89 -8.15
N MET A 49 -7.35 9.83 -8.89
CA MET A 49 -8.78 10.16 -8.81
C MET A 49 -9.67 8.96 -9.22
N PHE A 50 -9.32 8.27 -10.31
CA PHE A 50 -10.06 7.07 -10.75
C PHE A 50 -10.07 5.96 -9.68
N SER A 51 -8.95 5.81 -8.96
CA SER A 51 -8.83 4.84 -7.87
C SER A 51 -9.76 5.15 -6.69
N TYR A 52 -10.09 6.42 -6.44
CA TYR A 52 -11.03 6.80 -5.38
C TYR A 52 -12.49 6.70 -5.81
N ASP A 53 -12.82 7.13 -7.04
CA ASP A 53 -14.20 7.12 -7.56
C ASP A 53 -14.77 5.71 -7.73
N SER A 54 -13.91 4.70 -7.91
CA SER A 54 -14.29 3.28 -7.97
C SER A 54 -14.57 2.66 -6.60
N VAL A 55 -14.17 3.31 -5.50
CA VAL A 55 -14.42 2.88 -4.12
C VAL A 55 -15.74 3.46 -3.58
N SER A 56 -16.38 4.37 -4.32
CA SER A 56 -17.72 4.87 -3.97
C SER A 56 -18.73 3.72 -3.97
N GLU A 57 -19.38 3.54 -2.81
CA GLU A 57 -20.30 2.43 -2.53
C GLU A 57 -21.36 2.28 -3.64
N ASN A 58 -21.50 1.04 -4.14
CA ASN A 58 -22.47 0.58 -5.16
C ASN A 58 -22.16 0.84 -6.64
N LYS A 59 -20.93 1.26 -7.01
CA LYS A 59 -20.55 1.31 -8.43
C LYS A 59 -19.98 -0.03 -8.91
N PRO A 60 -20.49 -0.63 -10.01
CA PRO A 60 -19.91 -1.85 -10.54
C PRO A 60 -18.45 -1.62 -10.96
N LEU A 61 -17.62 -2.66 -10.81
CA LEU A 61 -16.22 -2.62 -11.22
C LEU A 61 -16.14 -2.16 -12.68
N PRO A 62 -15.30 -1.18 -13.02
CA PRO A 62 -15.15 -0.76 -14.40
C PRO A 62 -14.65 -1.95 -15.25
N ALA A 63 -15.25 -2.14 -16.43
CA ALA A 63 -14.86 -3.20 -17.37
C ALA A 63 -13.40 -3.04 -17.85
N ASP A 64 -12.84 -1.83 -17.73
CA ASP A 64 -11.46 -1.52 -18.05
C ASP A 64 -10.66 -1.23 -16.77
N LEU A 65 -9.91 -2.25 -16.32
CA LEU A 65 -9.01 -2.15 -15.17
C LEU A 65 -7.70 -1.43 -15.50
N SER A 66 -7.39 -1.16 -16.77
CA SER A 66 -6.11 -0.55 -17.16
C SER A 66 -5.92 0.84 -16.54
N ARG A 67 -7.02 1.57 -16.32
CA ARG A 67 -7.04 2.88 -15.66
C ARG A 67 -6.74 2.82 -14.15
N SER A 68 -6.80 1.63 -13.55
CA SER A 68 -6.42 1.38 -12.15
C SER A 68 -4.93 1.04 -12.00
N ILE A 69 -4.19 0.90 -13.09
CA ILE A 69 -2.79 0.51 -13.08
C ILE A 69 -1.93 1.70 -13.51
N LEU A 70 -0.98 2.09 -12.65
CA LEU A 70 0.02 3.10 -12.96
C LEU A 70 1.33 2.44 -13.39
N PHE A 71 1.73 2.65 -14.65
CA PHE A 71 3.02 2.20 -15.16
C PHE A 71 4.08 3.28 -14.99
N LEU A 72 5.11 2.99 -14.17
CA LEU A 72 6.26 3.87 -13.98
C LEU A 72 7.52 3.30 -14.65
N THR A 73 7.82 3.79 -15.85
CA THR A 73 9.02 3.40 -16.60
C THR A 73 10.19 4.31 -16.24
N ALA A 74 11.31 3.70 -15.90
CA ALA A 74 12.56 4.36 -15.52
C ALA A 74 13.71 3.36 -15.75
N LYS A 75 14.91 3.85 -15.98
CA LYS A 75 16.09 2.98 -16.09
C LYS A 75 16.40 2.31 -14.73
N PRO A 76 17.05 1.13 -14.71
CA PRO A 76 17.53 0.53 -13.48
C PRO A 76 18.40 1.53 -12.69
N GLY A 77 18.21 1.61 -11.37
CA GLY A 77 18.95 2.53 -10.50
C GLY A 77 18.36 3.95 -10.38
N TYR A 78 17.30 4.30 -11.12
CA TYR A 78 16.70 5.65 -11.09
C TYR A 78 15.66 5.83 -9.97
N GLY A 79 15.80 5.12 -8.85
CA GLY A 79 14.98 5.36 -7.66
C GLY A 79 13.50 4.96 -7.76
N LYS A 80 13.15 3.92 -8.55
CA LYS A 80 11.75 3.43 -8.65
C LYS A 80 11.13 3.11 -7.27
N THR A 81 11.89 2.47 -6.39
CA THR A 81 11.46 2.15 -5.02
C THR A 81 11.25 3.43 -4.20
N THR A 82 12.08 4.45 -4.40
CA THR A 82 11.91 5.77 -3.80
C THR A 82 10.62 6.44 -4.30
N LEU A 83 10.35 6.38 -5.60
CA LEU A 83 9.12 6.92 -6.18
C LEU A 83 7.87 6.16 -5.70
N SER A 84 7.93 4.83 -5.56
CA SER A 84 6.81 4.08 -5.00
C SER A 84 6.54 4.40 -3.54
N SER A 85 7.60 4.65 -2.73
CA SER A 85 7.43 5.12 -1.35
C SER A 85 6.75 6.50 -1.29
N LEU A 86 7.07 7.41 -2.22
CA LEU A 86 6.41 8.71 -2.34
C LEU A 86 4.92 8.57 -2.69
N ILE A 87 4.58 7.70 -3.65
CA ILE A 87 3.19 7.44 -4.01
C ILE A 87 2.42 6.90 -2.79
N ILE A 88 2.97 5.95 -2.05
CA ILE A 88 2.32 5.36 -0.87
C ILE A 88 2.04 6.43 0.20
N GLU A 89 2.99 7.33 0.45
CA GLU A 89 2.82 8.43 1.39
C GLU A 89 1.73 9.40 0.94
N ASP A 90 1.74 9.80 -0.33
CA ASP A 90 0.73 10.70 -0.88
C ASP A 90 -0.69 10.09 -0.81
N LEU A 91 -0.84 8.81 -1.15
CA LEU A 91 -2.12 8.09 -1.04
C LEU A 91 -2.62 8.00 0.40
N ARG A 92 -1.71 7.81 1.38
CA ARG A 92 -2.05 7.82 2.81
C ARG A 92 -2.49 9.21 3.27
N ALA A 93 -1.80 10.26 2.84
CA ALA A 93 -2.11 11.64 3.23
C ALA A 93 -3.44 12.13 2.64
N THR A 94 -3.82 11.63 1.46
CA THR A 94 -4.99 12.12 0.71
C THR A 94 -6.23 11.23 0.83
N SER A 95 -6.20 10.22 1.68
CA SER A 95 -7.36 9.38 2.02
C SER A 95 -8.48 10.24 2.67
N PRO A 96 -9.59 10.54 1.96
CA PRO A 96 -10.61 11.44 2.47
C PRO A 96 -11.28 10.85 3.72
N GLY A 97 -11.29 11.61 4.82
CA GLY A 97 -11.95 11.22 6.08
C GLY A 97 -11.43 9.93 6.72
N GLY A 98 -10.19 9.50 6.39
CA GLY A 98 -9.58 8.30 6.95
C GLY A 98 -10.24 6.99 6.49
N LYS A 99 -11.09 7.01 5.45
CA LYS A 99 -11.88 5.84 5.04
C LYS A 99 -11.14 4.88 4.10
N GLY A 100 -10.16 5.35 3.33
CA GLY A 100 -9.36 4.50 2.42
C GLY A 100 -8.25 3.73 3.15
N LEU A 101 -8.17 2.43 2.92
CA LEU A 101 -7.13 1.56 3.44
C LEU A 101 -6.02 1.39 2.39
N ILE A 102 -4.78 1.75 2.73
CA ILE A 102 -3.63 1.62 1.82
C ILE A 102 -2.75 0.46 2.27
N LEU A 103 -2.71 -0.59 1.44
CA LEU A 103 -1.91 -1.80 1.66
C LEU A 103 -0.88 -1.92 0.53
N PHE A 104 0.33 -2.38 0.84
CA PHE A 104 1.39 -2.47 -0.17
C PHE A 104 2.35 -3.65 0.06
N TYR A 105 3.06 -4.04 -1.00
CA TYR A 105 4.17 -4.97 -0.96
C TYR A 105 5.19 -4.60 -2.04
N HIS A 106 6.47 -4.66 -1.71
CA HIS A 106 7.57 -4.44 -2.67
C HIS A 106 8.10 -5.79 -3.15
N PHE A 107 8.01 -6.03 -4.46
CA PHE A 107 8.61 -7.19 -5.08
C PHE A 107 10.10 -6.95 -5.33
N THR A 108 10.96 -7.77 -4.71
CA THR A 108 12.42 -7.69 -4.83
C THR A 108 12.98 -8.88 -5.60
N SER A 109 14.12 -8.68 -6.27
CA SER A 109 14.78 -9.70 -7.10
C SER A 109 15.25 -10.93 -6.30
N ASP A 110 15.44 -10.80 -4.98
CA ASP A 110 15.87 -11.87 -4.09
C ASP A 110 14.74 -12.87 -3.76
N ASP A 111 13.49 -12.58 -4.16
CA ASP A 111 12.37 -13.50 -3.95
C ASP A 111 12.26 -14.51 -5.10
N SER A 112 12.27 -15.80 -4.77
CA SER A 112 11.93 -16.84 -5.74
C SER A 112 10.48 -16.68 -6.20
N MET A 113 10.25 -16.69 -7.51
CA MET A 113 8.94 -16.44 -8.14
C MET A 113 7.78 -17.25 -7.53
N ALA A 114 8.04 -18.51 -7.15
CA ALA A 114 7.04 -19.38 -6.53
C ALA A 114 6.64 -18.93 -5.10
N ALA A 115 7.56 -18.32 -4.34
CA ALA A 115 7.29 -17.81 -3.00
C ALA A 115 6.76 -16.36 -3.02
N THR A 116 7.08 -15.60 -4.05
CA THR A 116 6.78 -14.16 -4.19
C THR A 116 5.28 -13.83 -4.05
N GLY A 117 4.41 -14.60 -4.71
CA GLY A 117 2.96 -14.39 -4.63
C GLY A 117 2.42 -14.63 -3.23
N SER A 118 2.78 -15.76 -2.62
CA SER A 118 2.34 -16.11 -1.26
C SER A 118 2.82 -15.09 -0.22
N LYS A 119 4.07 -14.64 -0.35
CA LYS A 119 4.67 -13.58 0.48
C LYS A 119 3.87 -12.28 0.40
N ALA A 120 3.55 -11.81 -0.81
CA ALA A 120 2.75 -10.61 -1.00
C ALA A 120 1.36 -10.74 -0.37
N PHE A 121 0.65 -11.84 -0.62
CA PHE A 121 -0.68 -12.06 -0.03
C PHE A 121 -0.64 -12.07 1.50
N ARG A 122 0.33 -12.75 2.11
CA ARG A 122 0.51 -12.79 3.57
C ARG A 122 0.78 -11.39 4.15
N ALA A 123 1.60 -10.59 3.48
CA ALA A 123 1.86 -9.21 3.88
C ALA A 123 0.61 -8.33 3.81
N ILE A 124 -0.16 -8.43 2.74
CA ILE A 124 -1.41 -7.68 2.58
C ILE A 124 -2.45 -8.13 3.62
N LEU A 125 -2.55 -9.43 3.92
CA LEU A 125 -3.46 -9.95 4.94
C LEU A 125 -3.10 -9.45 6.34
N VAL A 126 -1.82 -9.44 6.72
CA VAL A 126 -1.41 -8.90 8.03
C VAL A 126 -1.74 -7.41 8.14
N GLN A 127 -1.47 -6.63 7.08
CA GLN A 127 -1.81 -5.21 7.07
C GLN A 127 -3.33 -5.00 7.20
N LEU A 128 -4.15 -5.77 6.48
CA LEU A 128 -5.61 -5.72 6.56
C LEU A 128 -6.13 -6.02 7.98
N VAL A 129 -5.61 -7.05 8.63
CA VAL A 129 -5.99 -7.42 10.01
C VAL A 129 -5.60 -6.31 10.99
N HIS A 130 -4.40 -5.75 10.84
CA HIS A 130 -3.88 -4.70 11.71
C HIS A 130 -4.73 -3.42 11.62
N GLU A 131 -5.04 -2.98 10.40
CA GLU A 131 -5.72 -1.70 10.15
C GLU A 131 -7.21 -1.76 10.51
N ASN A 132 -7.89 -2.89 10.28
CA ASN A 132 -9.27 -3.08 10.72
C ASN A 132 -9.41 -3.10 12.25
N ARG A 133 -8.38 -3.59 12.97
CA ARG A 133 -8.35 -3.56 14.43
C ARG A 133 -8.27 -2.11 14.94
N ILE A 134 -7.33 -1.32 14.41
CA ILE A 134 -7.17 0.09 14.78
C ILE A 134 -8.47 0.85 14.56
N ARG A 135 -9.15 0.62 13.43
CA ARG A 135 -10.44 1.26 13.15
C ARG A 135 -11.54 0.89 14.16
N LYS A 136 -11.63 -0.38 14.57
CA LYS A 136 -12.59 -0.81 15.60
C LYS A 136 -12.30 -0.16 16.96
N GLU A 137 -11.04 -0.13 17.38
CA GLU A 137 -10.63 0.49 18.66
C GLU A 137 -10.94 2.00 18.71
N ILE A 138 -10.78 2.71 17.59
CA ILE A 138 -11.13 4.14 17.49
C ILE A 138 -12.66 4.35 17.58
N ILE A 139 -13.45 3.49 16.94
CA ILE A 139 -14.92 3.62 16.94
C ILE A 139 -15.50 3.30 18.32
N ASP A 140 -14.95 2.32 19.05
CA ASP A 140 -15.46 1.89 20.36
C ASP A 140 -15.11 2.85 21.51
N THR A 141 -14.27 3.86 21.27
CA THR A 141 -13.82 4.85 22.27
C THR A 141 -14.45 6.25 22.11
N SER A 142 -15.40 6.40 21.17
CA SER A 142 -16.15 7.63 20.87
C SER A 142 -17.61 7.54 21.32
#